data_AF-X1L5W7-F1
#
_entry.id   AF-X1L5W7-F1
#
_cell.length_a   1.000
_cell.length_b   1.000
_cell.length_c   1.000
_cell.angle_alpha   90.00
_cell.angle_beta   90.00
_cell.angle_gamma   90.00
#
_symmetry.space_group_name_H-M   'P 1'
#
loop_
_entity.id
_entity.type
_entity.pdbx_description
1 polymer ?
#
loop_
_entity_poly.entity_id
_entity_poly.type
_entity_poly.pdbx_seq_one_letter_code
_entity_poly.pdbx_strand_id
1 'polypeptide(L)'
;GIDSTALYPPKRFFGSARNIENGGSLTILATALVETGSKMDEVIFEEFKGTGNLEIKLDRKLANKRIFPAIDIDKSGTRKEELIMNEEEAELIWRLRRVLHSLDPNEAIELLIEKTKETKSNAEFLLKVKNSAAGK
;
A
#
# COMPACT_ATOMS: atom_id res chain seq x y z
N GLY A 1 11.02 -26.14 10.15
CA GLY A 1 11.95 -25.01 10.02
C GLY A 1 12.27 -24.80 8.56
N ILE A 2 12.54 -23.57 8.14
CA ILE A 2 13.00 -23.27 6.78
C ILE A 2 14.53 -23.31 6.79
N ASP A 3 15.11 -23.97 5.79
CA ASP A 3 16.53 -23.84 5.49
C ASP A 3 16.79 -22.43 4.93
N SER A 4 17.67 -21.67 5.58
CA SER A 4 18.00 -20.29 5.18
C SER A 4 18.53 -20.20 3.74
N THR A 5 19.10 -21.28 3.21
CA THR A 5 19.57 -21.36 1.82
C THR A 5 18.41 -21.46 0.81
N ALA A 6 17.27 -22.03 1.20
CA ALA A 6 16.10 -22.18 0.33
C ALA A 6 15.45 -20.83 -0.01
N LEU A 7 15.67 -19.79 0.81
CA LEU A 7 15.17 -18.44 0.57
C LEU A 7 16.04 -17.65 -0.42
N TYR A 8 17.26 -18.10 -0.73
CA TYR A 8 18.17 -17.37 -1.60
C TYR A 8 17.63 -17.19 -3.04
N PRO A 9 17.19 -18.24 -3.76
CA PRO A 9 16.68 -18.06 -5.13
C PRO A 9 15.44 -17.16 -5.20
N PRO A 10 14.40 -17.33 -4.36
CA PRO A 10 13.24 -16.45 -4.37
C PRO A 10 13.55 -14.99 -4.02
N LYS A 11 14.43 -14.74 -3.03
CA LYS A 11 14.89 -13.38 -2.71
C LYS A 11 15.62 -12.72 -3.87
N ARG A 12 16.51 -13.47 -4.53
CA ARG A 12 17.25 -12.96 -5.69
C ARG A 12 16.31 -12.62 -6.85
N PHE A 13 15.28 -13.43 -7.07
CA PHE A 13 14.24 -13.14 -8.05
C PHE A 13 13.45 -11.87 -7.69
N PHE A 14 12.94 -11.76 -6.46
CA PHE A 14 12.18 -10.58 -6.06
C PHE A 14 13.04 -9.31 -6.06
N GLY A 15 14.30 -9.41 -5.61
CA GLY A 15 15.29 -8.33 -5.65
C GLY A 15 15.86 -8.00 -7.04
N SER A 16 15.42 -8.68 -8.11
CA SER A 16 15.76 -8.25 -9.46
C SER A 16 14.97 -7.01 -9.87
N ALA A 17 13.81 -6.75 -9.26
CA ALA A 17 13.02 -5.55 -9.50
C ALA A 17 13.84 -4.28 -9.19
N ARG A 18 13.95 -3.38 -10.17
CA ARG A 18 14.73 -2.13 -10.06
C ARG A 18 14.41 -1.16 -11.19
N ASN A 19 14.63 0.12 -10.92
CA ASN A 19 14.75 1.14 -11.94
C ASN A 19 16.23 1.27 -12.35
N ILE A 20 16.54 1.30 -13.64
CA ILE A 20 17.92 1.37 -14.15
C ILE A 20 18.15 2.76 -14.73
N GLU A 21 19.14 3.48 -14.18
CA GLU A 21 19.53 4.79 -14.69
C GLU A 21 20.00 4.67 -16.15
N ASN A 22 19.45 5.52 -17.04
CA ASN A 22 19.69 5.48 -18.49
C ASN A 22 19.28 4.16 -19.18
N GLY A 23 18.42 3.37 -18.54
CA GLY A 23 17.89 2.13 -19.08
C GLY A 23 16.36 2.06 -18.99
N GLY A 24 15.83 0.84 -18.98
CA GLY A 24 14.43 0.58 -18.65
C GLY A 24 14.22 0.32 -17.16
N SER A 25 13.06 -0.24 -16.81
CA SER A 25 12.74 -0.68 -15.46
C SER A 25 12.18 -2.10 -15.46
N LEU A 26 12.37 -2.81 -14.35
CA LEU A 26 11.71 -4.07 -14.06
C LEU A 26 10.88 -3.91 -12.79
N THR A 27 9.56 -3.95 -12.93
CA THR A 27 8.62 -3.90 -11.81
C THR A 27 8.09 -5.30 -11.55
N ILE A 28 8.20 -5.77 -10.30
CA ILE A 28 7.62 -7.05 -9.86
C ILE A 28 6.57 -6.75 -8.80
N LEU A 29 5.34 -7.18 -9.06
CA LEU A 29 4.26 -7.20 -8.07
C LEU A 29 3.99 -8.66 -7.74
N ALA A 30 4.11 -9.02 -6.47
CA ALA A 30 3.87 -10.36 -5.98
C ALA A 30 2.80 -10.33 -4.88
N THR A 31 2.05 -11.42 -4.75
CA THR A 31 1.16 -11.63 -3.61
C THR A 31 1.88 -12.49 -2.58
N ALA A 32 1.69 -12.16 -1.30
CA ALA A 32 2.20 -12.95 -0.19
C ALA A 32 1.03 -13.34 0.71
N LEU A 33 0.98 -14.61 1.09
CA LEU A 33 0.01 -15.08 2.07
C LEU A 33 0.51 -14.74 3.47
N VAL A 34 -0.38 -14.17 4.28
CA VAL A 34 -0.14 -13.84 5.69
C VAL A 34 -1.29 -14.40 6.53
N GLU A 35 -1.05 -14.55 7.83
CA GLU A 35 -2.07 -15.06 8.76
C GLU A 35 -2.63 -16.45 8.37
N THR A 36 -1.78 -17.30 7.80
CA THR A 36 -2.12 -18.69 7.42
C THR A 36 -2.03 -19.65 8.60
N GLY A 37 -1.45 -19.21 9.72
CA GLY A 37 -1.09 -20.07 10.86
C GLY A 37 0.21 -20.88 10.65
N SER A 38 0.85 -20.73 9.48
CA SER A 38 2.12 -21.35 9.16
C SER A 38 3.29 -20.44 9.56
N LYS A 39 4.10 -20.90 10.53
CA LYS A 39 5.38 -20.24 10.87
C LYS A 39 6.32 -20.13 9.66
N MET A 40 6.20 -21.04 8.69
CA MET A 40 6.98 -21.00 7.45
C MET A 40 6.59 -19.77 6.61
N ASP A 41 5.29 -19.51 6.46
CA ASP A 41 4.81 -18.37 5.68
C ASP A 41 5.16 -17.03 6.36
N GLU A 42 5.08 -16.98 7.70
CA GLU A 42 5.49 -15.82 8.49
C GLU A 42 6.97 -15.49 8.29
N VAL A 43 7.85 -16.49 8.37
CA VAL A 43 9.30 -16.30 8.14
C VAL A 43 9.55 -15.86 6.70
N ILE A 44 8.89 -16.48 5.71
CA ILE A 44 9.02 -16.09 4.30
C ILE A 44 8.61 -14.62 4.11
N PHE A 45 7.47 -14.21 4.69
CA PHE A 45 6.96 -12.85 4.58
C PHE A 45 7.93 -11.82 5.16
N GLU A 46 8.42 -12.03 6.38
CA GLU A 46 9.37 -11.10 7.03
C GLU A 46 10.69 -10.98 6.24
N GLU A 47 11.16 -12.09 5.66
CA GLU A 47 12.36 -12.11 4.85
C GLU A 47 12.21 -11.37 3.51
N PHE A 48 11.00 -11.33 2.95
CA PHE A 48 10.69 -10.55 1.74
C PHE A 48 10.37 -9.08 2.02
N LYS A 49 9.84 -8.75 3.19
CA LYS A 49 9.53 -7.38 3.62
C LYS A 49 10.75 -6.46 3.59
N GLY A 50 11.92 -7.01 3.89
CA GLY A 50 13.20 -6.30 3.76
C GLY A 50 13.62 -6.02 2.30
N THR A 51 13.10 -6.79 1.34
CA THR A 51 13.49 -6.74 -0.07
C THR A 51 12.62 -5.79 -0.91
N GLY A 52 11.33 -5.69 -0.59
CA GLY A 52 10.38 -4.81 -1.28
C GLY A 52 10.44 -3.34 -0.83
N ASN A 53 9.87 -2.46 -1.65
CA ASN A 53 9.71 -1.04 -1.34
C ASN A 53 8.24 -0.56 -1.35
N LEU A 54 7.29 -1.40 -1.78
CA LEU A 54 5.85 -1.17 -1.78
C LEU A 54 5.16 -2.32 -1.05
N GLU A 55 4.28 -2.00 -0.10
CA GLU A 55 3.41 -2.96 0.56
C GLU A 55 1.95 -2.50 0.42
N ILE A 56 1.08 -3.39 -0.07
CA ILE A 56 -0.37 -3.22 -0.05
C ILE A 56 -0.94 -4.34 0.80
N LYS A 57 -1.41 -4.01 2.00
CA LYS A 57 -1.98 -4.98 2.93
C LYS A 57 -3.47 -5.08 2.74
N LEU A 58 -3.96 -6.31 2.67
CA LEU A 58 -5.39 -6.60 2.57
C LEU A 58 -5.90 -7.10 3.92
N ASP A 59 -7.00 -6.53 4.40
CA ASP A 59 -7.60 -6.88 5.69
C ASP A 59 -8.74 -7.90 5.53
N ARG A 60 -8.60 -9.05 6.20
CA ARG A 60 -9.57 -10.14 6.17
C ARG A 60 -10.94 -9.73 6.76
N LYS A 61 -10.98 -8.85 7.76
CA LYS A 61 -12.22 -8.36 8.38
C LYS A 61 -13.01 -7.50 7.40
N LEU A 62 -12.33 -6.63 6.65
CA LEU A 62 -12.96 -5.84 5.57
C LEU A 62 -13.56 -6.75 4.50
N ALA A 63 -12.79 -7.74 4.04
CA ALA A 63 -13.26 -8.71 3.05
C ALA A 63 -14.47 -9.52 3.54
N ASN A 64 -14.47 -9.97 4.80
CA ASN A 64 -15.59 -10.70 5.41
C ASN A 64 -16.87 -9.86 5.49
N LYS A 65 -16.74 -8.54 5.66
CA LYS A 65 -17.86 -7.58 5.60
C LYS A 65 -18.28 -7.21 4.17
N ARG A 66 -17.63 -7.78 3.15
CA ARG A 66 -17.83 -7.47 1.72
C ARG A 66 -17.50 -6.01 1.34
N ILE A 67 -16.58 -5.38 2.08
CA ILE A 67 -16.07 -4.05 1.75
C ILE A 67 -14.89 -4.22 0.79
N PHE A 68 -15.01 -3.66 -0.42
CA PHE A 68 -13.98 -3.75 -1.45
C PHE A 68 -13.67 -2.38 -2.07
N PRO A 69 -12.38 -2.07 -2.31
CA PRO A 69 -11.20 -2.91 -2.04
C PRO A 69 -10.88 -3.02 -0.53
N ALA A 70 -10.53 -4.24 -0.08
CA ALA A 70 -10.30 -4.56 1.33
C ALA A 70 -8.88 -4.15 1.79
N ILE A 71 -8.47 -2.91 1.53
CA ILE A 71 -7.11 -2.41 1.77
C ILE A 71 -7.01 -1.82 3.18
N ASP A 72 -6.00 -2.25 3.93
CA ASP A 72 -5.56 -1.59 5.17
C ASP A 72 -4.72 -0.36 4.79
N ILE A 73 -5.33 0.83 4.86
CA ILE A 73 -4.72 2.09 4.41
C ILE A 73 -3.47 2.42 5.25
N ASP A 74 -3.53 2.21 6.56
CA ASP A 74 -2.47 2.58 7.49
C ASP A 74 -1.23 1.71 7.31
N LYS A 75 -1.42 0.40 7.13
CA LYS A 75 -0.29 -0.53 6.94
C LYS A 75 0.21 -0.59 5.50
N SER A 76 -0.46 0.05 4.55
CA SER A 76 -0.04 0.12 3.14
C SER A 76 0.75 1.39 2.85
N GLY A 77 1.81 1.26 2.05
CA GLY A 77 2.64 2.40 1.67
C GLY A 77 3.82 2.03 0.78
N THR A 78 4.47 3.08 0.26
CA THR A 78 5.67 2.98 -0.59
C THR A 78 6.81 3.75 0.06
N ARG A 79 8.01 3.16 0.10
CA ARG A 79 9.23 3.87 0.51
C ARG A 79 9.62 4.85 -0.59
N LYS A 80 10.03 6.06 -0.18
CA LYS A 80 10.40 7.16 -1.10
C LYS A 80 9.28 7.55 -2.06
N GLU A 81 8.04 7.62 -1.57
CA GLU A 81 6.87 7.96 -2.38
C GLU A 81 6.94 9.38 -2.96
N GLU A 82 7.75 10.27 -2.37
CA GLU A 82 8.05 11.60 -2.89
C GLU A 82 8.75 11.59 -4.26
N LEU A 83 9.31 10.46 -4.70
CA LEU A 83 9.94 10.33 -6.01
C LEU A 83 8.95 9.96 -7.13
N ILE A 84 7.73 9.54 -6.78
CA ILE A 84 6.70 9.06 -7.73
C ILE A 84 5.49 9.99 -7.80
N MET A 85 5.44 11.02 -6.97
CA MET A 85 4.41 12.05 -6.95
C MET A 85 5.06 13.42 -7.12
N ASN A 86 4.31 14.37 -7.70
CA ASN A 86 4.73 15.77 -7.63
C ASN A 86 4.47 16.33 -6.21
N GLU A 87 5.06 17.49 -5.89
CA GLU A 87 5.00 18.07 -4.55
C GLU A 87 3.58 18.39 -4.09
N GLU A 88 2.73 18.95 -4.96
CA GLU A 88 1.33 19.28 -4.62
C GLU A 88 0.51 18.01 -4.36
N GLU A 89 0.68 16.98 -5.18
CA GLU A 89 0.03 15.68 -4.99
C GLU A 89 0.46 15.02 -3.69
N ALA A 90 1.76 15.01 -3.38
CA ALA A 90 2.29 14.43 -2.14
C ALA A 90 1.70 15.13 -0.90
N GLU A 91 1.63 16.46 -0.90
CA GLU A 91 1.06 17.21 0.22
C GLU A 91 -0.42 16.84 0.45
N LEU A 92 -1.21 16.74 -0.62
CA LEU A 92 -2.62 16.37 -0.55
C LEU A 92 -2.82 14.92 -0.09
N ILE A 93 -1.99 13.99 -0.57
CA ILE A 93 -2.01 12.58 -0.16
C ILE A 93 -1.65 12.46 1.32
N TRP A 94 -0.60 13.15 1.79
CA TRP A 94 -0.24 13.12 3.22
C TRP A 94 -1.31 13.74 4.10
N ARG A 95 -1.97 14.81 3.64
CA ARG A 95 -3.12 15.38 4.35
C ARG A 95 -4.29 14.40 4.42
N LEU A 96 -4.61 13.75 3.31
CA LEU A 96 -5.63 12.70 3.26
C LEU A 96 -5.30 11.57 4.25
N ARG A 97 -4.05 11.07 4.25
CA ARG A 97 -3.60 10.04 5.19
C ARG A 97 -3.76 10.47 6.64
N ARG A 98 -3.43 11.73 6.99
CA ARG A 98 -3.64 12.26 8.35
C ARG A 98 -5.11 12.25 8.77
N VAL A 99 -6.02 12.59 7.85
CA VAL A 99 -7.47 12.54 8.11
C VAL A 99 -7.91 11.09 8.33
N LEU A 100 -7.53 10.18 7.44
CA LEU A 100 -7.93 8.78 7.50
C LEU A 100 -7.40 8.07 8.75
N HIS A 101 -6.17 8.37 9.18
CA HIS A 101 -5.57 7.83 10.40
C HIS A 101 -6.26 8.30 11.70
N SER A 102 -7.12 9.34 11.63
CA SER A 102 -7.91 9.79 12.78
C SER A 102 -9.21 8.99 12.97
N LEU A 103 -9.53 8.08 12.04
CA LEU A 103 -10.73 7.25 12.03
C LEU A 103 -10.41 5.80 12.37
N ASP A 104 -11.43 4.99 12.69
CA ASP A 104 -11.28 3.54 12.72
C ASP A 104 -10.95 3.02 11.30
N PRO A 105 -10.09 1.99 11.14
CA PRO A 105 -9.72 1.48 9.81
C PRO A 105 -10.90 1.09 8.92
N ASN A 106 -12.02 0.59 9.49
CA ASN A 106 -13.21 0.29 8.70
C ASN A 106 -13.90 1.56 8.20
N GLU A 107 -14.03 2.57 9.07
CA GLU A 107 -14.64 3.85 8.72
C GLU A 107 -13.78 4.61 7.71
N ALA A 108 -12.45 4.54 7.85
CA ALA A 108 -11.50 5.18 6.94
C ALA A 108 -11.65 4.69 5.50
N ILE A 109 -11.68 3.36 5.28
CA ILE A 109 -11.80 2.81 3.94
C ILE A 109 -13.19 3.02 3.34
N GLU A 110 -14.25 2.94 4.14
CA GLU A 110 -15.62 3.21 3.68
C GLU A 110 -15.77 4.68 3.26
N LEU A 111 -15.28 5.62 4.08
CA LEU A 111 -15.27 7.04 3.75
C LEU A 111 -14.46 7.31 2.48
N LEU A 112 -13.28 6.69 2.33
CA LEU A 112 -12.47 6.84 1.14
C LEU A 112 -13.22 6.35 -0.10
N ILE A 113 -13.83 5.16 -0.04
CA ILE A 113 -14.62 4.58 -1.14
C ILE A 113 -15.81 5.49 -1.50
N GLU A 114 -16.54 6.00 -0.50
CA GLU A 114 -17.66 6.91 -0.69
C GLU A 114 -17.21 8.18 -1.43
N LYS A 115 -16.17 8.85 -0.93
CA LYS A 115 -15.70 10.13 -1.49
C LYS A 115 -15.06 9.97 -2.86
N THR A 116 -14.37 8.87 -3.13
CA THR A 116 -13.84 8.60 -4.47
C THR A 116 -14.97 8.37 -5.48
N LYS A 117 -16.07 7.68 -5.10
CA LYS A 117 -17.23 7.46 -5.97
C LYS A 117 -17.96 8.75 -6.38
N GLU A 118 -17.85 9.81 -5.59
CA GLU A 118 -18.42 11.13 -5.90
C GLU A 118 -17.61 11.92 -6.93
N THR A 119 -16.52 11.36 -7.47
CA THR A 119 -15.61 12.03 -8.39
C THR A 119 -15.30 11.17 -9.60
N LYS A 120 -14.94 11.82 -10.71
CA LYS A 120 -14.59 11.12 -11.95
C LYS A 120 -13.11 10.78 -12.07
N SER A 121 -12.26 11.38 -11.23
CA SER A 121 -10.82 11.14 -11.22
C SER A 121 -10.19 11.42 -9.86
N ASN A 122 -9.03 10.84 -9.61
CA ASN A 122 -8.25 11.10 -8.40
C ASN A 122 -7.85 12.57 -8.27
N ALA A 123 -7.59 13.26 -9.40
CA ALA A 123 -7.29 14.68 -9.39
C ALA A 123 -8.47 15.52 -8.85
N GLU A 124 -9.69 15.23 -9.31
CA GLU A 124 -10.90 15.88 -8.79
C GLU A 124 -11.11 15.60 -7.29
N PHE A 125 -10.89 14.34 -6.87
CA PHE A 125 -10.96 13.94 -5.48
C PHE A 125 -9.96 14.69 -4.59
N LEU A 126 -8.68 14.75 -4.97
CA LEU A 126 -7.65 15.45 -4.20
C LEU A 126 -7.94 16.96 -4.11
N LEU A 127 -8.49 17.58 -5.16
CA LEU A 127 -8.95 18.97 -5.12
C LEU A 127 -10.10 19.17 -4.12
N LYS A 128 -11.05 18.23 -4.03
CA LYS A 128 -12.12 18.29 -3.00
C LYS A 128 -11.54 18.15 -1.60
N VAL A 129 -10.53 17.29 -1.38
CA VAL A 129 -9.82 17.17 -0.09
C VAL A 129 -9.12 18.47 0.30
N LYS A 130 -8.45 19.14 -0.66
CA LYS A 130 -7.80 20.45 -0.47
C LYS A 130 -8.76 21.48 0.14
N ASN A 131 -9.99 21.53 -0.41
CA ASN A 131 -11.01 22.51 -0.04
C ASN A 131 -11.77 22.15 1.24
N SER A 132 -12.00 20.86 1.51
CA SER A 132 -12.82 20.41 2.65
C SER A 132 -12.15 20.63 4.01
N ALA A 133 -10.82 20.59 4.06
CA ALA A 133 -10.07 20.79 5.29
C ALA A 133 -9.59 22.25 5.47
N ALA A 134 -9.90 23.16 4.55
CA ALA A 134 -9.71 24.61 4.70
C ALA A 134 -10.87 25.29 5.46
N GLY A 135 -11.84 24.51 5.94
CA GLY A 135 -13.06 24.98 6.63
C GLY A 135 -13.12 24.65 8.13
N LYS A 136 -12.00 24.36 8.79
CA LYS A 136 -11.91 24.30 10.26
C LYS A 136 -10.61 24.93 10.74
#